data_AF-A0A6N2XXC8-F1
#
_entry.id   AF-A0A6N2XXC8-F1
#
_cell.length_a   1.000
_cell.length_b   1.000
_cell.length_c   1.000
_cell.angle_alpha   90.00
_cell.angle_beta   90.00
_cell.angle_gamma   90.00
#
_symmetry.space_group_name_H-M   'P 1'
#
loop_
_entity.id
_entity.type
_entity.pdbx_description
1 polymer ?
#
loop_
_entity_poly.entity_id
_entity_poly.type
_entity_poly.pdbx_seq_one_letter_code
_entity_poly.pdbx_strand_id
1 'polypeptide(L)'
;MAQAGEEQDVRPLFYELAQRVPQHGGVLMTLAEKWFEEGIKEGKRAALLNVAKAMLERGIDTTAVMEMTGLPSDDLQQLHH
;
A
#
# COMPACT_ATOMS: atom_id res chain seq x y z
N MET A 1 -9.56 -17.48 -7.50
CA MET A 1 -8.54 -17.41 -6.43
C MET A 1 -7.45 -16.51 -6.97
N ALA A 2 -7.39 -15.25 -6.52
CA ALA A 2 -6.37 -14.30 -6.98
C ALA A 2 -5.05 -14.69 -6.33
N GLN A 3 -4.10 -15.16 -7.12
CA GLN A 3 -2.76 -15.51 -6.69
C GLN A 3 -2.00 -14.20 -6.43
N ALA A 4 -2.23 -13.59 -5.27
CA ALA A 4 -1.36 -12.56 -4.73
C ALA A 4 -0.10 -13.26 -4.19
N GLY A 5 0.88 -13.48 -5.05
CA GLY A 5 2.01 -14.34 -4.67
C GLY A 5 3.20 -14.40 -5.61
N GLU A 6 3.35 -13.47 -6.56
CA GLU A 6 4.64 -13.24 -7.22
C GLU A 6 4.76 -11.74 -7.47
N GLU A 7 5.14 -11.00 -6.43
CA GLU A 7 5.56 -9.62 -6.56
C GLU A 7 6.85 -9.66 -7.38
N GLN A 8 6.71 -9.53 -8.71
CA GLN A 8 7.86 -9.49 -9.60
C GLN A 8 8.75 -8.36 -9.10
N ASP A 9 9.99 -8.70 -8.74
CA ASP A 9 10.97 -7.71 -8.37
C ASP A 9 11.23 -6.83 -9.60
N VAL A 10 10.66 -5.63 -9.60
CA VAL A 10 10.77 -4.65 -10.68
C VAL A 10 12.06 -3.84 -10.59
N ARG A 11 12.86 -3.99 -9.52
CA ARG A 11 14.12 -3.25 -9.34
C ARG A 11 15.11 -3.48 -10.48
N PRO A 12 15.34 -4.72 -10.99
CA PRO A 12 16.20 -4.97 -12.14
C PRO A 12 15.78 -4.19 -13.39
N LEU A 13 14.47 -4.03 -13.62
CA LEU A 13 13.95 -3.25 -14.74
C LEU A 13 14.32 -1.77 -14.64
N PHE A 14 14.16 -1.16 -13.47
CA PHE A 14 14.53 0.24 -13.27
C PHE A 14 16.03 0.47 -13.46
N TYR A 15 16.87 -0.47 -12.98
CA TYR A 15 18.32 -0.40 -13.20
C TYR A 15 18.68 -0.51 -14.68
N GLU A 16 18.07 -1.44 -15.43
CA GLU A 16 18.28 -1.54 -16.87
C GLU A 16 17.87 -0.26 -17.61
N LEU A 17 16.72 0.34 -17.26
CA LEU A 17 16.25 1.57 -17.86
C LEU A 17 17.21 2.74 -17.58
N ALA A 18 17.72 2.85 -16.35
CA ALA A 18 18.69 3.88 -15.99
C ALA A 18 20.03 3.73 -16.74
N GLN A 19 20.47 2.49 -17.01
CA GLN A 19 21.68 2.23 -17.80
C GLN A 19 21.49 2.54 -19.29
N ARG A 20 20.28 2.30 -19.84
CA ARG A 20 19.97 2.58 -21.25
C ARG A 20 19.80 4.06 -21.54
N VAL A 21 19.46 4.87 -20.54
CA VAL A 21 19.32 6.33 -20.67
C VAL A 21 20.11 7.03 -19.55
N PRO A 22 21.46 7.06 -19.64
CA PRO A 22 22.31 7.58 -18.56
C PRO A 22 21.99 9.04 -18.19
N GLN A 23 21.56 9.86 -19.17
CA GLN A 23 21.18 11.25 -18.92
C GLN A 23 19.94 11.43 -18.02
N HIS A 24 19.11 10.39 -17.88
CA HIS A 24 17.89 10.42 -17.08
C HIS A 24 17.85 9.33 -15.98
N GLY A 25 18.92 8.54 -15.84
CA GLY A 25 18.98 7.44 -14.88
C GLY A 25 18.71 7.88 -13.43
N GLY A 26 19.22 9.05 -13.03
CA GLY A 26 18.94 9.61 -11.70
C GLY A 26 17.45 9.91 -11.47
N VAL A 27 16.77 10.52 -12.44
CA VAL A 27 15.33 10.82 -12.35
C VAL A 27 14.50 9.54 -12.30
N LEU A 28 14.89 8.52 -13.08
CA LEU A 28 14.23 7.21 -13.07
C LEU A 28 14.36 6.50 -11.72
N MET A 29 15.54 6.56 -11.10
CA MET A 29 15.77 5.99 -9.76
C MET A 29 14.93 6.70 -8.70
N THR A 30 14.92 8.04 -8.69
CA THR A 30 14.07 8.81 -7.76
C THR A 30 12.58 8.52 -7.94
N LEU A 31 12.12 8.30 -9.18
CA LEU A 31 10.73 7.91 -9.43
C LEU A 31 10.43 6.50 -8.90
N ALA A 32 11.35 5.55 -9.09
CA ALA A 32 11.22 4.20 -8.58
C ALA A 32 11.15 4.18 -7.04
N GLU A 33 11.99 4.97 -6.37
CA GLU A 33 11.97 5.12 -4.90
C GLU A 33 10.62 5.65 -4.40
N LYS A 34 10.11 6.73 -5.02
CA LYS A 34 8.81 7.31 -4.65
C LYS A 34 7.67 6.32 -4.83
N TRP A 35 7.63 5.60 -5.96
CA TRP A 35 6.59 4.60 -6.18
C TRP A 35 6.67 3.43 -5.21
N PHE A 36 7.88 3.01 -4.83
CA PHE A 36 8.05 2.00 -3.81
C PHE A 36 7.52 2.46 -2.44
N GLU A 37 7.86 3.68 -2.03
CA GLU A 37 7.34 4.27 -0.79
C GLU A 37 5.81 4.40 -0.78
N GLU A 38 5.23 4.88 -1.88
CA GLU A 38 3.77 4.96 -2.07
C GLU A 38 3.12 3.58 -2.01
N GLY A 39 3.71 2.58 -2.68
CA GLY A 39 3.23 1.20 -2.67
C GLY A 39 3.23 0.59 -1.26
N ILE A 40 4.30 0.78 -0.49
CA ILE A 40 4.37 0.34 0.91
C ILE A 40 3.31 1.04 1.77
N LYS A 41 3.12 2.35 1.58
CA LYS A 41 2.11 3.11 2.32
C LYS A 41 0.71 2.60 2.01
N GLU A 42 0.40 2.38 0.74
CA GLU A 42 -0.90 1.88 0.30
C GLU A 42 -1.13 0.44 0.80
N GLY A 43 -0.11 -0.43 0.71
CA GLY A 43 -0.18 -1.80 1.23
C GLY A 43 -0.44 -1.85 2.74
N LYS A 44 0.23 -1.00 3.53
CA LYS A 44 -0.02 -0.87 4.98
C LYS A 44 -1.44 -0.40 5.25
N ARG A 45 -1.94 0.60 4.51
CA ARG A 45 -3.30 1.10 4.66
C ARG A 45 -4.33 0.02 4.32
N ALA A 46 -4.15 -0.69 3.20
CA ALA A 46 -5.01 -1.81 2.81
C ALA A 46 -5.05 -2.91 3.87
N ALA A 47 -3.89 -3.25 4.47
CA ALA A 47 -3.83 -4.23 5.56
C ALA A 47 -4.61 -3.77 6.80
N LEU A 48 -4.46 -2.49 7.21
CA LEU A 48 -5.22 -1.93 8.33
C LEU A 48 -6.73 -1.91 8.06
N LEU A 49 -7.15 -1.55 6.85
CA LEU A 49 -8.57 -1.58 6.46
C LEU A 49 -9.15 -2.99 6.52
N ASN A 50 -8.41 -4.01 6.07
CA ASN A 50 -8.85 -5.40 6.17
C ASN A 50 -9.01 -5.86 7.63
N VAL A 51 -8.09 -5.47 8.50
CA VAL A 51 -8.19 -5.75 9.94
C VAL A 51 -9.38 -5.01 10.55
N ALA A 52 -9.54 -3.72 10.26
CA ALA A 52 -10.66 -2.91 10.74
C ALA A 52 -12.02 -3.48 10.30
N LYS A 53 -12.14 -3.93 9.05
CA LYS A 53 -13.33 -4.62 8.56
C LYS A 53 -13.65 -5.87 9.38
N ALA A 54 -12.65 -6.73 9.61
CA ALA A 54 -12.83 -7.93 10.41
C ALA A 54 -13.19 -7.62 11.88
N MET A 55 -12.69 -6.51 12.44
CA MET A 55 -13.06 -6.05 13.78
C MET A 55 -14.52 -5.62 13.85
N LEU A 56 -14.98 -4.82 12.88
CA LEU A 56 -16.37 -4.38 12.78
C LEU A 56 -17.33 -5.56 12.58
N GLU A 57 -16.97 -6.52 11.72
CA GLU A 57 -17.75 -7.76 11.51
C GLU A 57 -17.88 -8.60 12.80
N ARG A 58 -16.89 -8.52 13.70
CA ARG A 58 -16.92 -9.17 15.02
C ARG A 58 -17.65 -8.34 16.10
N GLY A 59 -18.22 -7.19 15.73
CA GLY A 59 -18.98 -6.33 16.62
C GLY A 59 -18.15 -5.41 17.52
N ILE A 60 -16.88 -5.18 17.18
CA ILE A 60 -16.07 -4.16 17.86
C ILE A 60 -16.58 -2.79 17.44
N ASP A 61 -16.75 -1.87 18.40
CA ASP A 61 -17.27 -0.55 18.11
C ASP A 61 -16.31 0.30 17.27
N THR A 62 -16.85 1.20 16.47
CA THR A 62 -16.09 2.04 15.54
C THR A 62 -15.06 2.92 16.24
N THR A 63 -15.33 3.40 17.46
CA THR A 63 -14.39 4.23 18.23
C THR A 63 -13.17 3.42 18.63
N ALA A 64 -13.37 2.22 19.17
CA ALA A 64 -12.27 1.32 19.53
C ALA A 64 -11.47 0.88 18.29
N VAL A 65 -12.12 0.63 17.16
CA VAL A 65 -11.43 0.34 15.89
C VAL A 65 -10.55 1.51 15.45
N MET A 66 -11.04 2.76 15.53
CA MET A 66 -10.25 3.95 15.20
C MET A 66 -9.03 4.09 16.13
N GLU A 67 -9.19 3.87 17.44
CA GLU A 67 -8.08 3.94 18.40
C GLU A 67 -7.01 2.87 18.16
N MET A 68 -7.42 1.64 17.81
CA MET A 68 -6.49 0.53 17.60
C MET A 68 -5.77 0.57 16.24
N THR A 69 -6.45 1.05 15.20
CA THR A 69 -5.93 1.04 13.83
C THR A 69 -5.35 2.39 13.39
N GLY A 70 -5.69 3.48 14.09
CA GLY A 70 -5.33 4.84 13.70
C GLY A 70 -6.05 5.33 12.43
N LEU A 71 -7.04 4.59 11.93
CA LEU A 71 -7.79 4.95 10.74
C LEU A 71 -8.82 6.05 11.06
N PRO A 72 -9.02 7.04 10.15
CA PRO A 72 -10.05 8.05 10.31
C PRO A 72 -11.46 7.45 10.08
N SER A 73 -12.48 8.16 10.57
CA SER A 73 -13.88 7.75 10.40
C SER A 73 -14.26 7.51 8.94
N ASP A 74 -13.77 8.36 8.05
CA ASP A 74 -14.10 8.35 6.61
C ASP A 74 -13.60 7.08 5.92
N ASP A 75 -12.48 6.52 6.41
CA ASP A 75 -11.93 5.26 5.94
C ASP A 75 -12.78 4.07 6.40
N LEU A 76 -13.35 4.14 7.60
CA LEU A 76 -14.23 3.10 8.14
C LEU A 76 -15.64 3.16 7.56
N GLN A 77 -16.16 4.34 7.22
CA GLN A 77 -17.49 4.49 6.59
C GLN A 77 -17.58 3.74 5.25
N GLN A 78 -16.47 3.70 4.50
CA GLN A 78 -16.39 2.95 3.24
C GLN A 78 -16.48 1.43 3.43
N LEU A 79 -16.20 0.92 4.64
CA LEU A 79 -16.28 -0.51 4.97
C LEU A 79 -17.69 -0.96 5.37
N HIS A 80 -18.62 -0.03 5.58
CA HIS A 80 -20.01 -0.29 5.96
C HIS A 80 -20.97 -0.46 4.76
N HIS A 81 -20.46 -0.54 3.53
CA HIS A 81 -21.22 -0.84 2.31
C HIS A 81 -21.22 -2.35 2.01
#